data_AF-A0AAN7X2D0-F1
#
_entry.id   AF-A0AAN7X2D0-F1
#
_cell.length_a   1.000
_cell.length_b   1.000
_cell.length_c   1.000
_cell.angle_alpha   90.00
_cell.angle_beta   90.00
_cell.angle_gamma   90.00
#
_symmetry.space_group_name_H-M   'P 1'
#
loop_
_entity.id
_entity.type
_entity.pdbx_description
1 polymer ?
#
loop_
_entity_poly.entity_id
_entity_poly.type
_entity_poly.pdbx_seq_one_letter_code
_entity_poly.pdbx_strand_id
1 'polypeptide(L)'
;MFGQSVLLNTEFVEIVERSDFAAVFLLLLDCVLETMRHDTSASRRKGATPRRRSQQPAPGSTPGSPRTSGPLERPQKALKKRRFRPGTRALMEIRKYQKSTDLLLRKAPFSRLVREVCQSYAGDYMRWQVYALMALQEAAEAFLILLFSDANLCAIHAKRVTLFPRDLQLARRIRGVDTM
;
A
#
# COMPACT_ATOMS: atom_id res chain seq x y z
N MET A 1 -10.59 27.68 17.74
CA MET A 1 -10.20 26.97 16.50
C MET A 1 -9.99 25.45 16.69
N PHE A 2 -10.74 24.79 17.59
CA PHE A 2 -10.67 23.33 17.77
C PHE A 2 -11.83 22.57 17.09
N GLY A 3 -12.81 23.28 16.52
CA GLY A 3 -14.08 22.70 16.06
C GLY A 3 -14.03 21.98 14.70
N GLN A 4 -13.12 22.33 13.78
CA GLN A 4 -13.08 21.69 12.45
C GLN A 4 -12.31 20.37 12.42
N SER A 5 -11.38 20.14 13.35
CA SER A 5 -10.62 18.88 13.39
C SER A 5 -11.40 17.72 14.00
N VAL A 6 -12.36 18.00 14.90
CA VAL A 6 -13.17 16.95 15.52
C VAL A 6 -14.28 16.48 14.58
N LEU A 7 -14.89 17.39 13.80
CA LEU A 7 -15.97 17.07 12.86
C LEU A 7 -15.53 16.14 11.72
N LEU A 8 -14.30 16.29 11.22
CA LEU A 8 -13.75 15.38 10.20
C LEU A 8 -13.50 13.95 10.74
N ASN A 9 -13.39 13.75 12.05
CA ASN A 9 -13.16 12.43 12.64
C ASN A 9 -14.48 11.69 12.91
N THR A 10 -15.58 12.40 13.20
CA THR A 10 -16.90 11.79 13.37
C THR A 10 -17.45 11.25 12.04
N GLU A 11 -17.27 11.98 10.94
CA GLU A 11 -17.60 11.48 9.59
C GLU A 11 -16.67 10.33 9.14
N PHE A 12 -15.42 10.28 9.63
CA PHE A 12 -14.46 9.23 9.29
C PHE A 12 -14.85 7.87 9.89
N VAL A 13 -15.50 7.85 11.06
CA VAL A 13 -15.98 6.60 11.69
C VAL A 13 -17.29 6.14 11.04
N GLU A 14 -18.17 7.06 10.65
CA GLU A 14 -19.43 6.70 9.98
C GLU A 14 -19.23 6.24 8.52
N ILE A 15 -18.14 6.62 7.85
CA ILE A 15 -17.82 6.19 6.47
C ILE A 15 -17.18 4.79 6.43
N VAL A 16 -16.53 4.33 7.52
CA VAL A 16 -15.91 3.00 7.56
C VAL A 16 -16.96 1.88 7.68
N GLU A 17 -18.16 2.16 8.21
CA GLU A 17 -19.22 1.16 8.34
C GLU A 17 -20.22 1.10 7.18
N ARG A 18 -20.31 2.12 6.32
CA ARG A 18 -21.57 2.33 5.57
C ARG A 18 -21.60 2.10 4.06
N SER A 19 -20.60 1.50 3.39
CA SER A 19 -20.79 1.27 1.94
C SER A 19 -20.21 0.01 1.30
N ASP A 20 -19.01 -0.49 1.63
CA ASP A 20 -18.38 -1.46 0.70
C ASP A 20 -17.84 -2.77 1.32
N PHE A 21 -17.72 -2.87 2.64
CA PHE A 21 -17.08 -4.05 3.26
C PHE A 21 -17.97 -5.31 3.20
N ALA A 22 -19.29 -5.15 3.39
CA ALA A 22 -20.25 -6.23 3.23
C ALA A 22 -20.43 -6.64 1.76
N ALA A 23 -20.33 -5.70 0.82
CA ALA A 23 -20.42 -5.99 -0.61
C ALA A 23 -19.21 -6.77 -1.12
N VAL A 24 -18.00 -6.45 -0.65
CA VAL A 24 -16.80 -7.25 -0.95
C VAL A 24 -16.87 -8.62 -0.30
N PHE A 25 -17.36 -8.73 0.95
CA PHE A 25 -17.53 -10.02 1.63
C PHE A 25 -18.59 -10.92 0.96
N LEU A 26 -19.71 -10.35 0.50
CA LEU A 26 -20.75 -11.07 -0.24
C LEU A 26 -20.29 -11.42 -1.67
N LEU A 27 -19.59 -10.53 -2.38
CA LEU A 27 -18.97 -10.85 -3.68
C LEU A 27 -17.86 -11.90 -3.55
N LEU A 28 -17.12 -11.94 -2.45
CA LEU A 28 -16.11 -12.98 -2.19
C LEU A 28 -16.77 -14.33 -1.88
N LEU A 29 -17.89 -14.35 -1.14
CA LEU A 29 -18.67 -15.57 -0.90
C LEU A 29 -19.33 -16.08 -2.20
N ASP A 30 -19.95 -15.21 -2.99
CA ASP A 30 -20.56 -15.57 -4.27
C ASP A 30 -19.50 -16.02 -5.28
N CYS A 31 -18.37 -15.31 -5.41
CA CYS A 31 -17.26 -15.70 -6.29
C CYS A 31 -16.66 -17.06 -5.91
N VAL A 32 -16.51 -17.35 -4.61
CA VAL A 32 -15.98 -18.65 -4.13
C VAL A 32 -17.00 -19.79 -4.30
N LEU A 33 -18.31 -19.51 -4.21
CA LEU A 33 -19.35 -20.52 -4.46
C LEU A 33 -19.57 -20.80 -5.96
N GLU A 34 -19.45 -19.78 -6.83
CA GLU A 34 -19.60 -19.89 -8.29
C GLU A 34 -18.38 -20.59 -8.95
N THR A 35 -17.18 -20.40 -8.41
CA THR A 35 -15.93 -20.96 -8.99
C THR A 35 -15.77 -22.47 -8.83
N MET A 36 -16.62 -23.13 -8.02
CA MET A 36 -16.67 -24.60 -7.92
C MET A 36 -17.53 -25.27 -9.01
N ARG A 37 -18.18 -24.51 -9.90
CA ARG A 37 -19.11 -25.06 -10.92
C ARG A 37 -18.61 -25.10 -12.35
N HIS A 38 -17.47 -24.52 -12.70
CA HIS A 38 -16.98 -24.56 -14.09
C HIS A 38 -15.46 -24.71 -14.17
N ASP A 39 -15.01 -25.96 -14.11
CA ASP A 39 -13.78 -26.38 -14.77
C ASP A 39 -14.03 -26.50 -16.27
N THR A 40 -13.42 -25.63 -17.09
CA THR A 40 -12.85 -26.01 -18.40
C THR A 40 -11.93 -24.92 -18.97
N SER A 41 -10.65 -25.31 -19.12
CA SER A 41 -9.74 -24.99 -20.24
C SER A 41 -9.15 -23.58 -20.48
N ALA A 42 -7.80 -23.56 -20.38
CA ALA A 42 -6.81 -23.08 -21.37
C ALA A 42 -6.55 -21.57 -21.59
N SER A 43 -5.30 -21.14 -21.37
CA SER A 43 -4.28 -20.98 -22.43
C SER A 43 -3.19 -19.93 -22.13
N ARG A 44 -1.97 -20.33 -22.50
CA ARG A 44 -0.62 -19.77 -22.34
C ARG A 44 -0.37 -18.47 -23.13
N ARG A 45 0.28 -17.45 -22.53
CA ARG A 45 1.14 -16.48 -23.26
C ARG A 45 2.41 -16.08 -22.50
N LYS A 46 3.48 -15.92 -23.29
CA LYS A 46 4.93 -15.85 -23.02
C LYS A 46 5.38 -14.46 -22.51
N GLY A 47 6.29 -14.41 -21.54
CA GLY A 47 6.96 -13.17 -21.11
C GLY A 47 8.30 -12.93 -21.82
N ALA A 48 8.56 -11.69 -22.23
CA ALA A 48 9.84 -11.25 -22.80
C ALA A 48 10.73 -10.64 -21.69
N THR A 49 11.99 -11.05 -21.63
CA THR A 49 13.04 -10.56 -20.72
C THR A 49 13.69 -9.26 -21.22
N PRO A 50 14.02 -8.27 -20.35
CA PRO A 50 14.78 -7.10 -20.76
C PRO A 50 16.30 -7.33 -20.67
N ARG A 51 17.03 -6.83 -21.68
CA ARG A 51 18.49 -6.96 -21.86
C ARG A 51 19.24 -5.78 -21.22
N ARG A 52 20.26 -6.10 -20.41
CA ARG A 52 21.20 -5.18 -19.72
C ARG A 52 22.12 -4.50 -20.73
N ARG A 53 22.30 -3.17 -20.64
CA ARG A 53 23.34 -2.43 -21.38
C ARG A 53 24.50 -2.08 -20.47
N SER A 54 25.70 -2.46 -20.89
CA SER A 54 26.99 -2.25 -20.23
C SER A 54 27.57 -0.85 -20.51
N GLN A 55 28.32 -0.34 -19.53
CA GLN A 55 29.12 0.89 -19.54
C GLN A 55 30.40 0.72 -20.37
N GLN A 56 30.97 1.83 -20.88
CA GLN A 56 32.42 2.01 -21.15
C GLN A 56 32.76 3.51 -21.46
N PRO A 57 34.03 3.96 -21.40
CA PRO A 57 34.46 5.22 -20.75
C PRO A 57 35.10 6.27 -21.69
N ALA A 58 35.41 7.47 -21.15
CA ALA A 58 36.14 8.58 -21.80
C ALA A 58 37.66 8.31 -21.89
N PRO A 59 38.43 8.99 -22.78
CA PRO A 59 39.08 10.28 -22.40
C PRO A 59 39.41 11.26 -23.57
N GLY A 60 39.86 12.49 -23.25
CA GLY A 60 40.71 13.31 -24.15
C GLY A 60 40.45 14.83 -24.14
N SER A 61 41.49 15.62 -23.87
CA SER A 61 41.53 17.07 -23.61
C SER A 61 42.17 17.89 -24.75
N THR A 62 41.68 19.12 -25.02
CA THR A 62 42.52 20.30 -25.40
C THR A 62 41.75 21.62 -25.25
N PRO A 63 42.42 22.77 -24.98
CA PRO A 63 41.80 24.06 -24.60
C PRO A 63 41.73 25.08 -25.76
N GLY A 64 40.68 25.92 -25.78
CA GLY A 64 40.55 27.05 -26.72
C GLY A 64 39.64 28.16 -26.17
N SER A 65 40.18 29.38 -26.10
CA SER A 65 39.62 30.60 -25.48
C SER A 65 38.47 31.24 -26.29
N PRO A 66 37.69 32.20 -25.72
CA PRO A 66 36.32 32.52 -26.11
C PRO A 66 36.24 33.70 -27.10
N ARG A 67 35.15 33.77 -27.87
CA ARG A 67 34.56 35.00 -28.43
C ARG A 67 33.28 34.66 -29.21
N THR A 68 32.14 35.17 -28.75
CA THR A 68 31.28 36.12 -29.49
C THR A 68 29.94 36.27 -28.76
N SER A 69 29.62 37.53 -28.52
CA SER A 69 28.43 38.11 -27.90
C SER A 69 27.09 37.53 -28.37
N GLY A 70 26.31 37.00 -27.42
CA GLY A 70 24.87 36.78 -27.52
C GLY A 70 24.17 37.42 -26.32
N PRO A 71 22.92 37.93 -26.45
CA PRO A 71 22.26 38.73 -25.42
C PRO A 71 22.17 37.98 -24.08
N LEU A 72 22.33 38.72 -22.97
CA LEU A 72 22.25 38.22 -21.60
C LEU A 72 21.00 37.32 -21.39
N GLU A 73 21.17 36.00 -21.48
CA GLU A 73 20.20 35.08 -20.92
C GLU A 73 20.19 35.30 -19.41
N ARG A 74 19.11 35.89 -18.93
CA ARG A 74 18.79 35.98 -17.50
C ARG A 74 19.02 34.59 -16.91
N PRO A 75 19.73 34.44 -15.77
CA PRO A 75 19.88 33.14 -15.14
C PRO A 75 18.47 32.60 -14.92
N GLN A 76 18.10 31.53 -15.65
CA GLN A 76 16.84 30.86 -15.44
C GLN A 76 16.88 30.38 -13.99
N LYS A 77 16.20 31.12 -13.10
CA LYS A 77 16.04 30.75 -11.70
C LYS A 77 15.49 29.33 -11.71
N ALA A 78 16.33 28.36 -11.39
CA ALA A 78 15.91 26.97 -11.23
C ALA A 78 14.66 26.99 -10.35
N LEU A 79 13.51 26.62 -10.92
CA LEU A 79 12.24 26.66 -10.22
C LEU A 79 12.41 25.77 -8.99
N LYS A 80 12.50 26.41 -7.81
CA LYS A 80 12.63 25.69 -6.54
C LYS A 80 11.44 24.74 -6.45
N LYS A 81 11.71 23.43 -6.42
CA LYS A 81 10.66 22.41 -6.27
C LYS A 81 9.86 22.75 -5.02
N ARG A 82 8.58 23.08 -5.21
CA ARG A 82 7.69 23.47 -4.12
C ARG A 82 7.56 22.30 -3.13
N ARG A 83 8.03 22.50 -1.90
CA ARG A 83 7.88 21.54 -0.82
C ARG A 83 6.48 21.65 -0.22
N PHE A 84 5.82 20.52 -0.02
CA PHE A 84 4.55 20.47 0.69
C PHE A 84 4.77 20.68 2.19
N ARG A 85 3.80 21.31 2.87
CA ARG A 85 3.80 21.41 4.33
C ARG A 85 3.72 19.99 4.93
N PRO A 86 4.33 19.75 6.11
CA PRO A 86 4.18 18.47 6.80
C PRO A 86 2.69 18.15 7.01
N GLY A 87 2.31 16.89 6.82
CA GLY A 87 0.92 16.42 6.88
C GLY A 87 0.14 16.55 5.55
N THR A 88 0.47 17.50 4.67
CA THR A 88 -0.30 17.68 3.41
C THR A 88 -0.21 16.47 2.50
N ARG A 89 0.98 15.87 2.34
CA ARG A 89 1.12 14.63 1.54
C ARG A 89 0.43 13.43 2.17
N ALA A 90 0.54 13.28 3.49
CA ALA A 90 -0.12 12.20 4.22
C ALA A 90 -1.65 12.27 4.05
N LEU A 91 -2.25 13.46 4.17
CA LEU A 91 -3.69 13.64 3.95
C LEU A 91 -4.11 13.36 2.50
N MET A 92 -3.28 13.70 1.52
CA MET A 92 -3.55 13.35 0.11
C MET A 92 -3.46 11.84 -0.12
N GLU A 93 -2.50 11.16 0.50
CA GLU A 93 -2.34 9.71 0.42
C GLU A 93 -3.53 8.99 1.10
N ILE A 94 -3.95 9.43 2.28
CA ILE A 94 -5.13 8.89 2.98
C ILE A 94 -6.37 8.98 2.07
N ARG A 95 -6.67 10.17 1.52
CA ARG A 95 -7.82 10.35 0.63
C ARG A 95 -7.72 9.50 -0.64
N LYS A 96 -6.51 9.35 -1.19
CA LYS A 96 -6.28 8.50 -2.36
C LYS A 96 -6.60 7.05 -2.04
N TYR A 97 -6.02 6.50 -0.96
CA TYR A 97 -6.15 5.10 -0.60
C TYR A 97 -7.53 4.73 -0.05
N GLN A 98 -8.28 5.70 0.49
CA GLN A 98 -9.68 5.49 0.86
C GLN A 98 -10.62 5.47 -0.33
N LYS A 99 -10.24 6.09 -1.45
CA LYS A 99 -11.04 6.09 -2.68
C LYS A 99 -10.79 4.84 -3.54
N SER A 100 -9.62 4.23 -3.43
CA SER A 100 -9.23 3.04 -4.18
C SER A 100 -9.32 1.78 -3.33
N THR A 101 -9.59 0.64 -3.94
CA THR A 101 -9.55 -0.69 -3.28
C THR A 101 -8.34 -1.52 -3.73
N ASP A 102 -7.28 -0.86 -4.20
CA ASP A 102 -6.07 -1.54 -4.68
C ASP A 102 -5.29 -2.17 -3.52
N LEU A 103 -4.78 -3.38 -3.73
CA LEU A 103 -3.86 -4.05 -2.80
C LEU A 103 -2.55 -3.26 -2.67
N LEU A 104 -2.15 -2.98 -1.44
CA LEU A 104 -0.98 -2.16 -1.13
C LEU A 104 0.29 -3.00 -0.91
N LEU A 105 0.14 -4.27 -0.49
CA LEU A 105 1.28 -5.17 -0.34
C LEU A 105 1.71 -5.73 -1.69
N ARG A 106 3.03 -5.80 -1.89
CA ARG A 106 3.58 -6.43 -3.10
C ARG A 106 3.30 -7.93 -3.06
N LYS A 107 2.69 -8.45 -4.12
CA LYS A 107 2.28 -9.87 -4.24
C LYS A 107 3.44 -10.86 -4.05
N ALA A 108 4.60 -10.59 -4.66
CA ALA A 108 5.75 -11.50 -4.61
C ALA A 108 6.31 -11.73 -3.19
N PRO A 109 6.69 -10.71 -2.41
CA PRO A 109 7.16 -10.92 -1.03
C PRO A 109 6.06 -11.50 -0.13
N PHE A 110 4.80 -11.08 -0.28
CA PHE A 110 3.70 -11.66 0.50
C PHE A 110 3.57 -13.17 0.23
N SER A 111 3.63 -13.58 -1.04
CA SER A 111 3.58 -15.01 -1.40
C SER A 111 4.75 -15.83 -0.84
N ARG A 112 5.93 -15.23 -0.66
CA ARG A 112 7.08 -15.88 -0.04
C ARG A 112 6.85 -16.05 1.46
N LEU A 113 6.36 -15.01 2.12
CA LEU A 113 6.02 -15.04 3.54
C LEU A 113 4.97 -16.11 3.85
N VAL A 114 3.90 -16.19 3.06
CA VAL A 114 2.86 -17.21 3.26
C VAL A 114 3.45 -18.62 3.16
N ARG A 115 4.32 -18.86 2.17
CA ARG A 115 4.96 -20.17 1.99
C ARG A 115 5.93 -20.49 3.13
N GLU A 116 6.71 -19.51 3.57
CA GLU A 116 7.63 -19.65 4.71
C GLU A 116 6.89 -20.02 6.00
N VAL A 117 5.80 -19.32 6.31
CA VAL A 117 4.97 -19.61 7.47
C VAL A 117 4.34 -21.00 7.35
N CYS A 118 3.75 -21.35 6.21
CA CYS A 118 3.10 -22.66 6.06
C CYS A 118 4.08 -23.84 6.03
N GLN A 119 5.34 -23.61 5.65
CA GLN A 119 6.37 -24.64 5.66
C GLN A 119 6.59 -25.21 7.08
N SER A 120 6.45 -24.39 8.14
CA SER A 120 6.58 -24.87 9.51
C SER A 120 5.42 -25.74 9.98
N TYR A 121 4.28 -25.76 9.27
CA TYR A 121 3.08 -26.50 9.69
C TYR A 121 2.78 -27.72 8.80
N ALA A 122 2.90 -27.58 7.49
CA ALA A 122 2.42 -28.58 6.51
C ALA A 122 3.54 -29.30 5.74
N GLY A 123 4.81 -28.99 6.03
CA GLY A 123 5.97 -29.54 5.33
C GLY A 123 6.12 -29.03 3.89
N ASP A 124 7.11 -29.56 3.16
CA ASP A 124 7.58 -29.03 1.87
C ASP A 124 6.65 -29.32 0.67
N TYR A 125 5.53 -30.03 0.89
CA TYR A 125 4.73 -30.61 -0.20
C TYR A 125 3.49 -29.77 -0.59
N MET A 126 3.27 -28.61 0.05
CA MET A 126 2.03 -27.85 -0.14
C MET A 126 2.05 -27.02 -1.44
N ARG A 127 1.13 -27.37 -2.37
CA ARG A 127 0.89 -26.60 -3.59
C ARG A 127 -0.14 -25.50 -3.33
N TRP A 128 0.11 -24.33 -3.91
CA TRP A 128 -0.73 -23.14 -3.72
C TRP A 128 -1.41 -22.73 -5.02
N GLN A 129 -2.72 -22.52 -4.94
CA GLN A 129 -3.50 -21.89 -6.00
C GLN A 129 -3.28 -20.37 -5.97
N VAL A 130 -3.33 -19.73 -7.14
CA VAL A 130 -3.12 -18.28 -7.26
C VAL A 130 -4.22 -17.50 -6.53
N TYR A 131 -5.48 -17.93 -6.67
CA TYR A 131 -6.62 -17.31 -5.98
C TYR A 131 -6.56 -17.46 -4.46
N ALA A 132 -6.06 -18.58 -3.94
CA ALA A 132 -5.86 -18.77 -2.51
C ALA A 132 -4.85 -17.78 -1.93
N LEU A 133 -3.74 -17.53 -2.63
CA LEU A 133 -2.75 -16.53 -2.21
C LEU A 133 -3.31 -15.11 -2.29
N MET A 134 -4.18 -14.81 -3.24
CA MET A 134 -4.86 -13.52 -3.33
C MET A 134 -5.86 -13.32 -2.20
N ALA A 135 -6.69 -14.32 -1.90
CA ALA A 135 -7.64 -14.28 -0.80
C ALA A 135 -6.95 -14.08 0.55
N LEU A 136 -5.83 -14.77 0.79
CA LEU A 136 -5.01 -14.55 1.99
C LEU A 136 -4.45 -13.13 2.07
N GLN A 137 -4.04 -12.55 0.93
CA GLN A 137 -3.54 -11.18 0.89
C GLN A 137 -4.66 -10.17 1.20
N GLU A 138 -5.83 -10.34 0.59
CA GLU A 138 -7.00 -9.49 0.83
C GLU A 138 -7.43 -9.54 2.30
N ALA A 139 -7.52 -10.73 2.88
CA ALA A 139 -7.86 -10.90 4.29
C ALA A 139 -6.81 -10.26 5.23
N ALA A 140 -5.53 -10.43 4.93
CA ALA A 140 -4.45 -9.85 5.74
C ALA A 140 -4.43 -8.32 5.66
N GLU A 141 -4.59 -7.73 4.48
CA GLU A 141 -4.65 -6.27 4.32
C GLU A 141 -5.90 -5.68 5.00
N ALA A 142 -7.06 -6.32 4.86
CA ALA A 142 -8.28 -5.92 5.52
C ALA A 142 -8.15 -5.93 7.05
N PHE A 143 -7.54 -6.99 7.61
CA PHE A 143 -7.27 -7.08 9.04
C PHE A 143 -6.36 -5.95 9.54
N LEU A 144 -5.29 -5.65 8.79
CA LEU A 144 -4.36 -4.58 9.15
C LEU A 144 -5.03 -3.19 9.09
N ILE A 145 -5.83 -2.91 8.05
CA ILE A 145 -6.57 -1.64 7.92
C ILE A 145 -7.48 -1.44 9.12
N LEU A 146 -8.25 -2.47 9.46
CA LEU A 146 -9.18 -2.45 10.57
C LEU A 146 -8.45 -2.25 11.92
N LEU A 147 -7.33 -2.94 12.13
CA LEU A 147 -6.52 -2.78 13.33
C LEU A 147 -5.88 -1.37 13.43
N PHE A 148 -5.45 -0.79 12.31
CA PHE A 148 -4.94 0.58 12.29
C PHE A 148 -6.02 1.63 12.54
N SER A 149 -7.26 1.38 12.13
CA SER A 149 -8.41 2.24 12.46
C SER A 149 -8.60 2.35 13.97
N ASP A 150 -8.63 1.20 14.67
CA ASP A 150 -8.76 1.16 16.13
C ASP A 150 -7.56 1.77 16.85
N ALA A 151 -6.35 1.48 16.38
CA ALA A 151 -5.14 2.07 16.94
C ALA A 151 -5.14 3.60 16.77
N ASN A 152 -5.70 4.11 15.67
CA ASN A 152 -5.87 5.55 15.44
C ASN A 152 -6.86 6.16 16.43
N LEU A 153 -7.97 5.51 16.73
CA LEU A 153 -8.89 5.94 17.79
C LEU A 153 -8.20 5.97 19.16
N CYS A 154 -7.36 4.98 19.47
CA CYS A 154 -6.57 4.97 20.71
C CYS A 154 -5.57 6.13 20.79
N ALA A 155 -4.91 6.46 19.67
CA ALA A 155 -3.98 7.58 19.62
C ALA A 155 -4.69 8.93 19.81
N ILE A 156 -5.87 9.11 19.19
CA ILE A 156 -6.70 10.30 19.35
C ILE A 156 -7.22 10.42 20.79
N HIS A 157 -7.61 9.31 21.41
CA HIS A 157 -8.00 9.27 22.82
C HIS A 157 -6.88 9.80 23.73
N ALA A 158 -5.63 9.49 23.41
CA ALA A 158 -4.44 10.01 24.09
C ALA A 158 -3.98 11.40 23.61
N LYS A 159 -4.80 12.14 22.83
CA LYS A 159 -4.51 13.48 22.27
C LYS A 159 -3.26 13.52 21.37
N ARG A 160 -2.94 12.41 20.71
CA ARG A 160 -1.81 12.29 19.75
C ARG A 160 -2.34 12.08 18.33
N VAL A 161 -1.49 12.40 17.35
CA VAL A 161 -1.75 12.17 15.90
C VAL A 161 -0.84 11.07 15.34
N THR A 162 0.25 10.73 16.04
CA THR A 162 1.19 9.68 15.65
C THR A 162 0.84 8.39 16.38
N LEU A 163 0.77 7.28 15.63
CA LEU A 163 0.60 5.94 16.16
C LEU A 163 1.87 5.44 16.85
N PHE A 164 1.71 4.76 17.97
CA PHE A 164 2.79 4.07 18.69
C PHE A 164 2.43 2.59 18.92
N PRO A 165 3.42 1.72 19.18
CA PRO A 165 3.18 0.31 19.47
C PRO A 165 2.18 0.07 20.61
N ARG A 166 2.15 0.97 21.60
CA ARG A 166 1.19 0.93 22.72
C ARG A 166 -0.27 1.07 22.27
N ASP A 167 -0.53 1.84 21.22
CA ASP A 167 -1.89 2.01 20.66
C ASP A 167 -2.35 0.71 20.00
N LEU A 168 -1.43 0.01 19.32
CA LEU A 168 -1.70 -1.28 18.69
C LEU A 168 -1.92 -2.39 19.71
N GLN A 169 -1.09 -2.43 20.76
CA GLN A 169 -1.24 -3.36 21.88
C GLN A 169 -2.58 -3.17 22.60
N LEU A 170 -2.97 -1.92 22.84
CA LEU A 170 -4.26 -1.63 23.45
C LEU A 170 -5.43 -2.08 22.55
N ALA A 171 -5.38 -1.77 21.26
CA ALA A 171 -6.40 -2.19 20.29
C ALA A 171 -6.53 -3.73 20.22
N ARG A 172 -5.41 -4.46 20.18
CA ARG A 172 -5.39 -5.93 20.20
C ARG A 172 -6.00 -6.51 21.47
N ARG A 173 -5.66 -5.91 22.62
CA ARG A 173 -6.16 -6.33 23.93
C ARG A 173 -7.66 -6.13 24.07
N ILE A 174 -8.19 -5.01 23.58
CA ILE A 174 -9.64 -4.73 23.59
C ILE A 174 -10.39 -5.69 22.65
N ARG A 175 -9.82 -6.00 21.48
CA ARG A 175 -10.41 -6.94 20.53
C ARG A 175 -10.38 -8.41 20.96
N GLY A 176 -9.57 -8.77 21.96
CA GLY A 176 -9.38 -10.17 22.36
C GLY A 176 -8.55 -11.00 21.37
N VAL A 177 -7.73 -10.36 20.53
CA VAL A 177 -6.86 -11.06 19.56
C VAL A 177 -5.68 -11.77 20.25
N ASP A 178 -5.30 -11.32 21.44
CA ASP A 178 -4.18 -11.91 22.20
C ASP A 178 -4.59 -13.16 23.00
N THR A 179 -5.88 -13.50 23.02
CA THR A 179 -6.43 -14.65 23.76
C THR A 179 -6.74 -15.87 22.87
N MET A 180 -6.28 -15.87 21.62
CA MET A 180 -6.30 -17.03 20.72
C MET A 180 -4.88 -17.46 20.37
#